data_AF-A0A8T5MZS6-F1
#
_entry.id   AF-A0A8T5MZS6-F1
#
_cell.length_a   1.000
_cell.length_b   1.000
_cell.length_c   1.000
_cell.angle_alpha   90.00
_cell.angle_beta   90.00
_cell.angle_gamma   90.00
#
_symmetry.space_group_name_H-M   'P 1'
#
loop_
_entity.id
_entity.type
_entity.pdbx_description
1 polymer ?
#
loop_
_entity_poly.entity_id
_entity_poly.type
_entity_poly.pdbx_seq_one_letter_code
_entity_poly.pdbx_strand_id
1 'polypeptide(L)'
;METKQINLKIQKNLLKAAQSYVENFGYRNIQDLATESMREKIFDKNQFDETFTREEIELIDIIISKTLKNKEFISEKELFKSLK
;
A
#
# COMPACT_ATOMS: atom_id res chain seq x y z
N MET A 1 -10.52 6.05 11.43
CA MET A 1 -9.78 7.13 10.74
C MET A 1 -10.76 7.95 9.93
N GLU A 2 -10.71 9.27 10.05
CA GLU A 2 -11.55 10.18 9.27
C GLU A 2 -10.97 10.28 7.85
N THR A 3 -11.74 9.93 6.82
CA THR A 3 -11.29 9.98 5.42
C THR A 3 -12.00 11.09 4.67
N LYS A 4 -11.29 11.78 3.77
CA LYS A 4 -11.86 12.78 2.86
C LYS A 4 -11.76 12.28 1.42
N GLN A 5 -12.87 12.36 0.70
CA GLN A 5 -12.93 11.96 -0.72
C GLN A 5 -12.47 13.11 -1.62
N ILE A 6 -11.61 12.79 -2.58
CA ILE A 6 -11.21 13.71 -3.66
C ILE A 6 -11.86 13.22 -4.97
N ASN A 7 -12.56 14.11 -5.66
CA ASN A 7 -13.12 13.83 -6.98
C ASN A 7 -12.26 14.50 -8.05
N LEU A 8 -11.75 13.71 -9.00
CA LEU A 8 -10.85 14.17 -10.06
C LEU A 8 -11.48 13.95 -11.45
N LYS A 9 -11.28 14.92 -12.34
CA LYS A 9 -11.55 14.76 -13.77
C LYS A 9 -10.23 14.51 -14.48
N ILE A 10 -10.14 13.41 -15.22
CA ILE A 10 -8.95 13.04 -15.99
C ILE A 10 -9.29 12.78 -17.45
N GLN A 11 -8.29 12.92 -18.32
CA GLN A 11 -8.45 12.65 -19.75
C GLN A 11 -8.72 11.15 -19.99
N LYS A 12 -9.57 10.84 -20.97
CA LYS A 12 -9.97 9.45 -21.28
C LYS A 12 -8.77 8.54 -21.61
N ASN A 13 -7.75 9.09 -22.27
CA ASN A 13 -6.55 8.32 -22.63
C ASN A 13 -5.73 7.97 -21.38
N LEU A 14 -5.62 8.91 -20.43
CA LEU A 14 -4.95 8.67 -19.15
C LEU A 14 -5.72 7.64 -18.33
N LEU A 15 -7.06 7.72 -18.29
CA LEU A 15 -7.89 6.73 -17.60
C LEU A 15 -7.64 5.31 -18.16
N LYS A 16 -7.59 5.16 -19.48
CA LYS A 16 -7.30 3.86 -20.11
C LYS A 16 -5.91 3.34 -19.77
N ALA A 17 -4.90 4.21 -19.82
CA ALA A 17 -3.54 3.83 -19.44
C ALA A 17 -3.46 3.40 -17.97
N ALA A 18 -4.12 4.14 -17.07
CA ALA A 18 -4.20 3.80 -15.65
C ALA A 18 -4.92 2.48 -15.40
N GLN A 19 -6.01 2.18 -16.12
CA GLN A 19 -6.70 0.89 -16.05
C GLN A 19 -5.77 -0.27 -16.42
N SER A 20 -5.08 -0.15 -17.56
CA SER A 20 -4.11 -1.16 -17.97
C SER A 20 -2.96 -1.30 -16.97
N TYR A 21 -2.51 -0.21 -16.36
CA TYR A 21 -1.48 -0.25 -15.33
C TYR A 21 -1.95 -1.00 -14.07
N VAL A 22 -3.16 -0.70 -13.57
CA VAL A 22 -3.73 -1.39 -12.40
C VAL A 22 -3.77 -2.90 -12.59
N GLU A 23 -4.22 -3.37 -13.76
CA GLU A 23 -4.34 -4.79 -14.08
C GLU A 23 -2.99 -5.54 -14.09
N ASN A 24 -1.90 -4.85 -14.42
CA ASN A 24 -0.58 -5.47 -14.59
C ASN A 24 0.34 -5.35 -13.38
N PHE A 25 0.11 -4.38 -12.49
CA PHE A 25 1.06 -4.01 -11.43
C PHE A 25 0.52 -4.17 -10.00
N GLY A 26 -0.54 -4.96 -9.81
CA GLY A 26 -0.97 -5.42 -8.47
C GLY A 26 -1.77 -4.40 -7.66
N TYR A 27 -2.29 -3.35 -8.29
CA TYR A 27 -3.20 -2.41 -7.63
C TYR A 27 -4.63 -2.95 -7.61
N ARG A 28 -5.39 -2.60 -6.58
CA ARG A 28 -6.78 -3.07 -6.45
C ARG A 28 -7.72 -2.37 -7.43
N ASN A 29 -7.50 -1.07 -7.64
CA ASN A 29 -8.28 -0.22 -8.53
C ASN A 29 -7.52 1.10 -8.82
N ILE A 30 -8.12 1.99 -9.60
CA ILE A 30 -7.50 3.27 -9.98
C ILE A 30 -7.37 4.23 -8.79
N GLN A 31 -8.27 4.17 -7.81
CA GLN A 31 -8.20 5.02 -6.60
C GLN A 31 -7.04 4.58 -5.71
N ASP A 32 -6.81 3.27 -5.62
CA ASP A 32 -5.66 2.66 -4.95
C ASP A 32 -4.35 3.13 -5.60
N LEU A 33 -4.25 3.00 -6.94
CA LEU A 33 -3.12 3.53 -7.70
C LEU A 33 -2.90 5.02 -7.47
N ALA A 34 -3.97 5.83 -7.51
CA ALA A 34 -3.86 7.27 -7.28
C ALA A 34 -3.38 7.60 -5.86
N THR A 35 -3.87 6.86 -4.86
CA THR A 35 -3.49 7.04 -3.45
C THR A 35 -2.02 6.70 -3.25
N GLU A 36 -1.56 5.55 -3.74
CA GLU A 36 -0.16 5.16 -3.62
C GLU A 36 0.77 6.07 -4.41
N SER A 37 0.36 6.52 -5.61
CA SER A 37 1.14 7.48 -6.39
C SER A 37 1.29 8.83 -5.66
N MET A 38 0.23 9.29 -4.99
CA MET A 38 0.28 10.49 -4.15
C MET A 38 1.14 10.25 -2.91
N ARG A 39 1.00 9.08 -2.26
CA ARG A 39 1.79 8.71 -1.09
C ARG A 39 3.27 8.73 -1.44
N GLU A 40 3.68 8.06 -2.51
CA GLU A 40 5.07 8.06 -2.98
C GLU A 40 5.59 9.49 -3.14
N LYS A 41 4.88 10.36 -3.87
CA LYS A 41 5.37 11.73 -4.12
C LYS A 41 5.40 12.63 -2.89
N ILE A 42 4.50 12.43 -1.93
CA ILE A 42 4.41 13.24 -0.70
C ILE A 42 5.41 12.73 0.34
N PHE A 43 5.48 11.41 0.54
CA PHE A 43 6.24 10.80 1.62
C PHE A 43 7.65 10.37 1.24
N ASP A 44 8.03 10.23 -0.05
CA ASP A 44 9.46 10.04 -0.43
C ASP A 44 10.35 11.19 0.06
N LYS A 45 9.76 12.36 0.30
CA LYS A 45 10.47 13.55 0.79
C LYS A 45 10.38 13.73 2.32
N ASN A 46 9.53 12.98 2.99
CA ASN A 46 9.39 13.02 4.45
C ASN A 46 10.12 11.82 5.06
N GLN A 47 10.99 12.06 6.03
CA GLN A 47 11.70 10.98 6.74
C GLN A 47 10.76 10.07 7.56
N PHE A 48 9.47 10.44 7.67
CA PHE A 48 8.47 9.72 8.46
C PHE A 48 7.17 9.61 7.66
N ASP A 49 6.69 8.37 7.50
CA ASP A 49 5.36 8.08 6.96
C ASP A 49 4.32 8.34 8.06
N GLU A 50 3.60 9.46 7.95
CA GLU A 50 2.53 9.83 8.88
C GLU A 50 1.18 9.19 8.52
N THR A 51 1.13 8.32 7.51
CA THR A 51 -0.13 7.66 7.11
C THR A 51 -0.54 6.51 8.03
N PHE A 52 0.39 6.00 8.84
CA PHE A 52 0.11 5.02 9.87
C PHE A 52 -0.19 5.69 11.21
N THR A 53 -1.22 5.19 11.88
CA THR A 53 -1.45 5.51 13.30
C THR A 53 -0.34 4.91 14.15
N ARG A 54 -0.15 5.48 15.35
CA ARG A 54 0.81 4.94 16.32
C ARG A 54 0.56 3.46 16.66
N GLU A 55 -0.71 3.08 16.73
CA GLU A 55 -1.13 1.69 16.99
C GLU A 55 -0.72 0.75 15.86
N GLU A 56 -0.84 1.18 14.60
CA GLU A 56 -0.40 0.41 13.43
C GLU A 56 1.13 0.27 13.38
N ILE A 57 1.87 1.34 13.73
CA ILE A 57 3.33 1.30 13.84
C ILE A 57 3.77 0.30 14.92
N GLU A 58 3.15 0.36 16.10
CA GLU A 58 3.44 -0.59 17.19
C GLU A 58 3.13 -2.03 16.78
N LEU A 59 2.06 -2.25 16.01
CA LEU A 59 1.71 -3.57 15.49
C LEU A 59 2.77 -4.10 14.52
N ILE A 60 3.26 -3.25 13.61
CA ILE A 60 4.34 -3.58 12.67
C ILE A 60 5.61 -3.97 13.43
N ASP A 61 6.01 -3.20 14.44
CA ASP A 61 7.18 -3.50 15.27
C ASP A 61 7.06 -4.83 16.02
N ILE A 62 5.86 -5.13 16.55
CA ILE A 62 5.57 -6.41 17.21
C ILE A 62 5.68 -7.57 16.22
N ILE A 63 5.16 -7.40 15.00
CA ILE A 63 5.21 -8.45 13.97
C ILE A 63 6.67 -8.69 13.58
N ILE A 64 7.42 -7.64 13.22
CA ILE A 64 8.83 -7.74 12.83
C ILE A 64 9.65 -8.41 13.93
N SER A 65 9.48 -7.98 15.17
CA SER A 65 10.22 -8.55 16.31
C SER A 65 9.88 -10.01 16.58
N LYS A 66 8.62 -10.43 16.42
CA LYS A 66 8.22 -11.85 16.52
C LYS A 66 8.78 -12.67 15.37
N THR A 67 8.70 -12.19 14.14
CA THR A 67 9.22 -12.89 12.95
C THR A 67 10.74 -13.06 13.03
N LEU A 68 11.47 -12.02 13.48
CA LEU A 68 12.92 -12.10 13.73
C LEU A 68 13.28 -13.13 14.80
N LYS A 69 12.53 -13.16 15.92
CA LYS A 69 12.75 -14.12 17.01
C LYS A 69 12.47 -15.57 16.58
N ASN A 70 11.40 -15.78 15.82
CA ASN A 70 10.98 -17.11 15.39
C ASN A 70 11.69 -17.60 14.12
N LYS A 71 12.46 -16.73 13.44
CA LYS A 71 13.08 -16.99 12.11
C LYS A 71 12.07 -17.46 11.06
N GLU A 72 10.84 -16.93 11.13
CA GLU A 72 9.72 -17.27 10.23
C GLU A 72 9.76 -16.41 8.96
N PHE A 73 10.91 -16.39 8.29
CA PHE A 73 11.02 -15.75 6.98
C PHE A 73 10.42 -16.67 5.93
N ILE A 74 9.19 -16.37 5.54
CA ILE A 74 8.47 -17.08 4.48
C ILE A 74 8.42 -16.22 3.23
N SER A 75 8.47 -16.88 2.07
CA SER A 75 8.24 -16.20 0.80
C SER A 75 6.77 -15.78 0.66
N GLU A 76 6.51 -14.76 -0.14
CA GLU A 76 5.15 -14.29 -0.46
C GLU A 76 4.23 -15.45 -0.90
N LYS A 77 4.77 -16.38 -1.71
CA LYS A 77 4.04 -17.57 -2.19
C LYS A 77 3.65 -18.54 -1.08
N GLU A 78 4.43 -18.62 -0.01
CA GLU A 78 4.15 -19.49 1.15
C GLU A 78 3.16 -18.83 2.11
N LEU A 79 3.26 -17.51 2.30
CA LEU A 79 2.32 -16.73 3.09
C LEU A 79 0.89 -16.82 2.54
N PHE A 80 0.72 -16.69 1.22
CA PHE A 80 -0.62 -16.81 0.61
C PHE A 80 -1.16 -18.25 0.58
N LYS A 81 -0.30 -19.27 0.75
CA LYS A 81 -0.76 -20.65 0.91
C LYS A 81 -1.28 -20.93 2.32
N SER A 82 -0.72 -20.31 3.36
CA SER A 82 -1.13 -20.50 4.75
C SER A 82 -2.36 -19.66 5.14
N LEU A 83 -2.69 -18.62 4.37
CA LEU A 83 -3.88 -17.78 4.55
C LEU A 83 -5.14 -18.33 3.85
N LYS A 84 -5.08 -19.53 3.26
CA LYS A 84 -6.19 -20.22 2.59
C LYS A 84 -6.83 -21.24 3.51
#